data_AF-A0A7X4LM84-F1
#
_entry.id   AF-A0A7X4LM84-F1
#
_cell.length_a   1.000
_cell.length_b   1.000
_cell.length_c   1.000
_cell.angle_alpha   90.00
_cell.angle_beta   90.00
_cell.angle_gamma   90.00
#
_symmetry.space_group_name_H-M   'P 1'
#
loop_
_entity.id
_entity.type
_entity.pdbx_description
1 polymer ?
#
loop_
_entity_poly.entity_id
_entity_poly.type
_entity_poly.pdbx_seq_one_letter_code
_entity_poly.pdbx_strand_id
1 'polypeptide(L)' 'MHHSDIVVSRHNNQEQTQQQPQTKTKLSSAYKAERESLETIEIELNRSKIVMVDETGKIIKFPLSQEH' A
#
# COMPACT_ATOMS: atom_id res chain seq x y z
N MET A 1 6.36 -23.14 37.38
CA MET A 1 5.80 -22.21 36.37
C MET A 1 6.17 -20.81 36.83
N HIS A 2 7.05 -20.11 36.12
CA HIS A 2 7.44 -18.75 36.47
C HIS A 2 6.50 -17.78 35.76
N HIS A 3 5.71 -17.03 36.53
CA HIS A 3 4.86 -15.96 36.02
C HIS A 3 5.71 -14.71 35.86
N SER A 4 5.80 -14.20 34.62
CA SER A 4 6.51 -12.95 34.35
C SER A 4 5.54 -11.79 34.54
N ASP A 5 5.75 -10.98 35.57
CA ASP A 5 5.01 -9.73 35.73
C ASP A 5 5.66 -8.63 34.89
N ILE A 6 4.85 -7.90 34.12
CA ILE A 6 5.29 -6.73 33.37
C ILE A 6 5.41 -5.56 34.35
N VAL A 7 6.64 -5.18 34.67
CA VAL A 7 6.93 -3.97 35.44
C VAL A 7 7.03 -2.80 34.48
N VAL A 8 5.94 -2.03 34.35
CA VAL A 8 5.96 -0.73 33.66
C VAL A 8 6.54 0.31 34.61
N SER A 9 7.81 0.65 34.44
CA SER A 9 8.43 1.78 35.14
C SER A 9 7.72 3.07 34.75
N ARG A 10 6.81 3.54 35.61
CA ARG A 10 6.17 4.86 35.49
C ARG A 10 7.24 5.93 35.75
N HIS A 11 8.02 6.25 34.73
CA HIS A 11 8.91 7.40 34.78
C HIS A 11 8.05 8.65 34.79
N ASN A 12 8.11 9.35 35.93
CA ASN A 12 7.43 10.61 36.16
C ASN A 12 7.76 11.61 35.04
N ASN A 13 6.71 12.22 34.51
CA ASN A 13 6.77 13.34 33.58
C ASN A 13 7.69 14.44 34.13
N GLN A 14 8.80 14.72 33.46
CA GLN A 14 9.27 16.07 33.17
C GLN A 14 10.41 16.03 32.13
N GLU A 15 10.13 16.68 31.00
CA GLU A 15 11.08 17.24 30.03
C GLU A 15 11.81 16.27 29.07
N GLN A 16 11.14 15.93 27.96
CA GLN A 16 11.78 15.83 26.63
C GLN A 16 10.73 16.02 25.51
N THR A 17 10.51 17.30 25.17
CA THR A 17 10.35 17.83 23.81
C THR A 17 9.50 17.05 22.79
N GLN A 18 8.23 17.41 22.66
CA GLN A 18 7.48 17.65 21.40
C GLN A 18 7.94 16.96 20.09
N GLN A 19 8.13 15.64 20.03
CA GLN A 19 8.47 14.92 18.76
C GLN A 19 7.34 14.08 18.17
N GLN A 20 6.12 14.11 18.73
CA GLN A 20 5.03 13.21 18.33
C GLN A 20 4.05 13.61 17.19
N PRO A 21 4.10 14.79 16.51
CA PRO A 21 3.19 15.03 15.38
C PRO A 21 3.69 14.46 14.03
N GLN A 22 5.01 14.43 13.82
CA GLN A 22 5.63 14.31 12.48
C GLN A 22 5.57 12.89 11.89
N THR A 23 5.62 11.86 12.72
CA THR A 23 5.63 10.46 12.26
C THR A 23 4.25 9.96 11.85
N LYS A 24 3.21 10.35 12.60
CA LYS A 24 1.81 10.02 12.28
C LYS A 24 1.35 10.71 11.00
N THR A 25 1.71 11.97 10.80
CA THR A 25 1.42 12.69 9.56
C THR A 25 2.14 12.04 8.37
N LYS A 26 3.42 11.67 8.52
CA LYS A 26 4.21 10.99 7.48
C LYS A 26 3.62 9.64 7.04
N LEU A 27 3.17 8.81 7.98
CA LEU A 27 2.53 7.54 7.64
C LEU A 27 1.19 7.77 6.93
N SER A 28 0.39 8.72 7.42
CA SER A 28 -0.92 9.04 6.82
C SER A 28 -0.79 9.60 5.40
N SER A 29 0.23 10.42 5.13
CA SER A 29 0.48 10.98 3.81
C SER A 29 1.04 9.92 2.85
N ALA A 30 1.97 9.08 3.32
CA ALA A 30 2.48 7.95 2.53
C ALA A 30 1.37 6.98 2.14
N TYR A 31 0.48 6.63 3.08
CA TYR A 31 -0.68 5.76 2.79
C TYR A 31 -1.62 6.37 1.74
N LYS A 32 -1.93 7.67 1.84
CA LYS A 32 -2.80 8.35 0.87
C LYS A 32 -2.18 8.39 -0.52
N ALA A 33 -0.89 8.71 -0.61
CA ALA A 33 -0.16 8.75 -1.87
C ALA A 33 -0.10 7.36 -2.54
N GLU A 34 0.22 6.32 -1.77
CA GLU A 34 0.27 4.94 -2.29
C GLU A 34 -1.10 4.47 -2.76
N ARG A 35 -2.16 4.79 -2.02
CA ARG A 35 -3.54 4.46 -2.41
C ARG A 35 -3.94 5.09 -3.75
N GLU A 36 -3.61 6.36 -3.96
CA GLU A 36 -3.90 7.08 -5.21
C GLU A 36 -3.10 6.49 -6.39
N SER A 37 -1.83 6.14 -6.15
CA SER A 37 -1.00 5.45 -7.14
C SER A 37 -1.59 4.09 -7.54
N LEU A 38 -2.03 3.29 -6.57
CA LEU A 38 -2.63 1.97 -6.82
C LEU A 38 -3.93 2.06 -7.61
N GLU A 39 -4.80 3.02 -7.29
CA GLU A 39 -6.03 3.26 -8.05
C GLU A 39 -5.73 3.59 -9.52
N THR A 40 -4.73 4.44 -9.76
CA THR A 40 -4.29 4.79 -11.12
C THR A 40 -3.75 3.56 -11.87
N ILE A 41 -2.89 2.78 -11.22
CA ILE A 41 -2.31 1.54 -11.78
C ILE A 41 -3.42 0.53 -12.11
N GLU A 42 -4.42 0.37 -11.25
CA GLU A 42 -5.52 -0.57 -11.46
C GLU A 42 -6.40 -0.15 -12.64
N ILE A 43 -6.67 1.15 -12.80
CA ILE A 43 -7.36 1.69 -13.97
C ILE A 43 -6.54 1.45 -15.25
N GLU A 44 -5.23 1.70 -15.21
CA GLU A 44 -4.35 1.48 -16.36
C GLU A 44 -4.26 0.01 -16.75
N LEU A 45 -4.14 -0.91 -15.78
CA LEU A 45 -4.17 -2.36 -16.03
C LEU A 45 -5.51 -2.80 -16.64
N ASN A 46 -6.63 -2.27 -16.14
CA ASN A 46 -7.95 -2.54 -16.71
C ASN A 46 -8.12 -2.00 -18.14
N ARG A 47 -7.47 -0.87 -18.47
CA ARG A 47 -7.46 -0.26 -19.81
C ARG A 47 -6.45 -0.91 -20.75
N SER A 48 -5.42 -1.57 -20.21
CA SER A 48 -4.40 -2.31 -20.95
C SER A 48 -4.99 -3.63 -21.43
N LYS A 49 -5.72 -3.62 -22.54
CA LYS A 49 -6.18 -4.86 -23.20
C LYS A 49 -5.44 -4.99 -24.52
N ILE A 50 -4.54 -5.96 -24.61
CA ILE A 50 -3.88 -6.29 -25.87
C ILE A 50 -4.83 -7.18 -26.68
N VAL A 51 -5.19 -6.71 -27.87
CA VAL A 51 -5.99 -7.45 -28.84
C VAL A 51 -5.19 -7.59 -30.14
N MET A 52 -5.14 -8.81 -30.66
CA MET A 52 -4.58 -9.10 -31.97
C MET A 52 -5.74 -9.34 -32.95
N VAL A 53 -5.62 -8.83 -34.17
CA VAL A 53 -6.59 -9.04 -35.24
C VAL A 53 -5.89 -9.79 -36.36
N ASP A 54 -6.44 -10.94 -36.76
CA ASP A 54 -5.90 -11.70 -37.88
C ASP A 54 -6.40 -11.19 -39.24
N GLU A 55 -5.87 -11.76 -40.32
CA GLU A 55 -6.18 -11.38 -41.70
C GLU A 55 -7.66 -11.55 -42.07
N THR A 56 -8.40 -12.36 -41.30
CA THR A 56 -9.84 -12.60 -41.48
C THR A 56 -10.70 -11.68 -40.61
N GLY A 57 -10.08 -10.80 -39.82
CA GLY A 57 -10.75 -9.88 -38.91
C GLY A 57 -11.14 -10.49 -37.55
N LYS A 58 -10.65 -11.70 -37.22
CA LYS A 58 -10.95 -12.34 -35.94
C LYS A 58 -10.15 -11.67 -34.83
N ILE A 59 -10.85 -11.29 -33.75
CA ILE A 59 -10.26 -10.68 -32.56
C ILE A 59 -9.76 -11.77 -31.61
N ILE A 60 -8.48 -11.74 -31.28
CA ILE A 60 -7.84 -12.59 -30.28
C ILE A 60 -7.45 -11.70 -29.09
N LYS A 61 -8.04 -11.95 -27.92
CA LYS A 61 -7.74 -11.22 -26.68
C LYS A 61 -6.57 -11.89 -25.97
N PHE A 62 -5.51 -11.16 -25.68
CA PHE A 62 -4.37 -11.67 -24.91
C PHE A 62 -4.53 -11.30 -23.43
N PRO A 63 -4.61 -12.28 -22.51
CA PRO A 63 -4.64 -11.97 -21.08
C PRO A 63 -3.27 -11.45 -20.63
N LEU A 64 -3.25 -10.32 -19.93
CA LEU A 64 -2.01 -9.75 -19.35
C LEU A 64 -1.59 -10.43 -18.05
N SER A 65 -2.48 -11.20 -17.42
CA SER A 65 -2.19 -11.92 -16.19
C SER A 65 -1.40 -13.20 -16.50
N GLN A 66 -0.08 -13.13 -16.42
CA GLN A 66 0.72 -14.31 -16.08
C GLN A 66 0.58 -14.56 -14.57
N GLU A 67 0.31 -15.81 -14.22
CA GLU A 67 0.23 -16.32 -12.85
C GLU A 67 1.32 -15.76 -11.95
N HIS A 68 0.94 -15.22 -10.79
CA HIS A 68 1.74 -15.13 -9.58
C HIS A 68 0.83 -15.13 -8.35
#